data_AF-A0A1G5Q946-F1
#
_entry.id   AF-A0A1G5Q946-F1
#
_cell.length_a   1.000
_cell.length_b   1.000
_cell.length_c   1.000
_cell.angle_alpha   90.00
_cell.angle_beta   90.00
_cell.angle_gamma   90.00
#
_symmetry.space_group_name_H-M   'P 1'
#
loop_
_entity.id
_entity.type
_entity.pdbx_description
1 polymer ?
#
loop_
_entity_poly.entity_id
_entity_poly.type
_entity_poly.pdbx_seq_one_letter_code
_entity_poly.pdbx_strand_id
1 'polypeptide(L)'
;MKLKELLSALILLPALGQAEDVDLISFLEHEGCTIGAPVLQKAAAQGIDLAGIENLTERSLAAGQAKQERDWVVLDDSICTIRLPKITPRYTLDDPFIAKFISAPDAYPNQPGCYLDDLDQIYDVFWFKREKAFQDFFSTVAGALIAGDIAFFSDEAQTVPAGYLVIDESACPTTEYANQARLARAGYEERFSDYVRFLSKHSVCDSRVPHGPNFVAQLGQQDNPNAWFWMEYYLITAAAGWREGLSYNQKGVNRPPLCSYKN
;
A
#
# COMPACT_ATOMS: atom_id res chain seq x y z
N MET A 1 -58.63 -4.42 -42.48
CA MET A 1 -58.26 -4.84 -41.10
C MET A 1 -56.81 -4.48 -40.89
N LYS A 2 -56.50 -3.75 -39.81
CA LYS A 2 -55.30 -2.91 -39.67
C LYS A 2 -54.08 -3.69 -39.13
N LEU A 3 -52.96 -3.50 -39.82
CA LEU A 3 -51.59 -3.80 -39.43
C LEU A 3 -51.20 -2.90 -38.25
N LYS A 4 -51.00 -3.45 -37.04
CA LYS A 4 -50.56 -2.66 -35.87
C LYS A 4 -49.96 -3.51 -34.75
N GLU A 5 -48.97 -4.33 -35.05
CA GLU A 5 -48.08 -4.87 -34.02
C GLU A 5 -46.67 -4.97 -34.58
N LEU A 6 -45.72 -4.31 -33.91
CA LEU A 6 -44.25 -4.47 -33.93
C LEU A 6 -43.58 -3.11 -33.85
N LEU A 7 -43.36 -2.62 -32.63
CA LEU A 7 -42.19 -1.80 -32.28
C LEU A 7 -42.19 -1.53 -30.77
N SER A 8 -41.61 -2.47 -30.02
CA SER A 8 -41.06 -2.24 -28.68
C SER A 8 -40.06 -3.36 -28.39
N ALA A 9 -38.97 -3.39 -29.15
CA ALA A 9 -37.75 -4.03 -28.69
C ALA A 9 -36.98 -2.94 -27.92
N LEU A 10 -37.24 -2.88 -26.62
CA LEU A 10 -36.48 -2.05 -25.69
C LEU A 10 -35.05 -2.61 -25.66
N ILE A 11 -34.10 -1.89 -26.23
CA ILE A 11 -32.67 -2.18 -26.12
C ILE A 11 -32.29 -1.90 -24.66
N LEU A 12 -32.27 -2.95 -23.84
CA LEU A 12 -31.74 -2.96 -22.49
C LEU A 12 -30.50 -3.86 -22.50
N LEU A 13 -29.33 -3.32 -22.83
CA LEU A 13 -28.01 -3.91 -22.52
C LEU A 13 -26.93 -2.85 -22.76
N PRO A 14 -26.44 -2.20 -21.69
CA PRO A 14 -25.00 -2.25 -21.42
C PRO A 14 -24.62 -2.41 -19.94
N ALA A 15 -25.56 -2.73 -19.05
CA ALA A 15 -25.30 -2.73 -17.60
C ALA A 15 -24.32 -3.83 -17.12
N LEU A 16 -24.17 -4.94 -17.85
CA LEU A 16 -23.30 -6.05 -17.43
C LEU A 16 -21.81 -5.73 -17.60
N GLY A 17 -21.42 -5.09 -18.71
CA GLY A 17 -20.01 -4.76 -18.94
C GLY A 17 -19.48 -3.64 -18.03
N GLN A 18 -20.36 -2.74 -17.57
CA GLN A 18 -19.95 -1.69 -16.63
C GLN A 18 -19.73 -2.20 -15.20
N ALA A 19 -20.51 -3.19 -14.74
CA ALA A 19 -20.33 -3.76 -13.40
C ALA A 19 -19.05 -4.60 -13.30
N GLU A 20 -18.75 -5.37 -14.35
CA GLU A 20 -17.54 -6.20 -14.44
C GLU A 20 -16.26 -5.35 -14.52
N ASP A 21 -16.29 -4.25 -15.29
CA ASP A 21 -15.18 -3.29 -15.34
C ASP A 21 -14.97 -2.60 -13.97
N VAL A 22 -16.02 -2.34 -13.18
CA VAL A 22 -15.91 -1.72 -11.84
C VAL A 22 -15.24 -2.67 -10.83
N ASP A 23 -15.63 -3.94 -10.79
CA ASP A 23 -15.03 -4.93 -9.89
C ASP A 23 -13.56 -5.18 -10.22
N LEU A 24 -13.24 -5.18 -11.52
CA LEU A 24 -11.89 -5.35 -12.02
C LEU A 24 -10.99 -4.14 -11.70
N ILE A 25 -11.47 -2.91 -11.95
CA ILE A 25 -10.72 -1.71 -11.59
C ILE A 25 -10.52 -1.67 -10.07
N SER A 26 -11.56 -1.93 -9.28
CA SER A 26 -11.48 -2.00 -7.82
C SER A 26 -10.41 -2.99 -7.34
N PHE A 27 -10.29 -4.16 -7.97
CA PHE A 27 -9.18 -5.09 -7.70
C PHE A 27 -7.81 -4.46 -8.04
N LEU A 28 -7.68 -3.86 -9.23
CA LEU A 28 -6.42 -3.25 -9.69
C LEU A 28 -5.99 -2.03 -8.87
N GLU A 29 -6.93 -1.26 -8.31
CA GLU A 29 -6.65 -0.12 -7.43
C GLU A 29 -5.76 -0.53 -6.25
N HIS A 30 -5.99 -1.72 -5.67
CA HIS A 30 -5.21 -2.27 -4.57
C HIS A 30 -3.91 -3.00 -5.01
N GLU A 31 -3.77 -3.28 -6.30
CA GLU A 31 -2.58 -3.88 -6.92
C GLU A 31 -1.68 -2.83 -7.60
N GLY A 32 -1.89 -1.56 -7.25
CA GLY A 32 -1.05 -0.46 -7.70
C GLY A 32 -1.39 0.02 -9.11
N CYS A 33 -2.59 -0.29 -9.61
CA CYS A 33 -3.00 0.02 -10.98
C CYS A 33 -2.02 -0.54 -12.01
N THR A 34 -1.46 -1.72 -11.73
CA THR A 34 -0.52 -2.41 -12.61
C THR A 34 -0.97 -3.82 -12.94
N ILE A 35 -0.61 -4.26 -14.15
CA ILE A 35 -0.94 -5.57 -14.67
C ILE A 35 0.37 -6.24 -15.07
N GLY A 36 0.62 -7.41 -14.52
CA GLY A 36 1.80 -8.24 -14.76
C GLY A 36 1.60 -9.63 -14.17
N ALA A 37 2.53 -10.55 -14.39
CA ALA A 37 2.34 -11.96 -14.03
C ALA A 37 1.92 -12.19 -12.55
N PRO A 38 2.53 -11.52 -11.54
CA PRO A 38 2.09 -11.67 -10.15
C PRO A 38 0.65 -11.19 -9.90
N VAL A 39 0.22 -10.11 -10.56
CA VAL A 39 -1.15 -9.58 -10.42
C VAL A 39 -2.15 -10.51 -11.09
N LEU A 40 -1.83 -11.04 -12.28
CA LEU A 40 -2.66 -12.03 -12.97
C LEU A 40 -2.82 -13.32 -12.16
N GLN A 41 -1.77 -13.77 -11.48
CA GLN A 41 -1.85 -14.93 -10.57
C GLN A 41 -2.79 -14.65 -9.39
N LYS A 42 -2.72 -13.46 -8.78
CA LYS A 42 -3.63 -13.06 -7.70
C LYS A 42 -5.08 -12.94 -8.19
N ALA A 43 -5.28 -12.34 -9.37
CA ALA A 43 -6.60 -12.23 -10.01
C ALA A 43 -7.22 -13.61 -10.21
N ALA A 44 -6.47 -14.55 -10.80
CA ALA A 44 -6.91 -15.93 -11.01
C ALA A 44 -7.27 -16.64 -9.69
N ALA A 45 -6.46 -16.44 -8.64
CA ALA A 45 -6.72 -17.03 -7.32
C ALA A 45 -7.97 -16.47 -6.64
N GLN A 46 -8.40 -15.25 -7.01
CA GLN A 46 -9.62 -14.60 -6.52
C GLN A 46 -10.82 -14.81 -7.46
N GLY A 47 -10.66 -15.56 -8.55
CA GLY A 47 -11.72 -15.79 -9.53
C GLY A 47 -12.06 -14.55 -10.37
N ILE A 48 -11.16 -13.57 -10.44
CA ILE A 48 -11.31 -12.40 -11.32
C ILE A 48 -11.12 -12.84 -12.78
N ASP A 49 -11.97 -12.32 -13.68
CA ASP A 49 -11.92 -12.66 -15.10
C ASP A 49 -10.65 -12.11 -15.76
N LEU A 50 -9.79 -13.03 -16.21
CA LEU A 50 -8.54 -12.68 -16.88
C LEU A 50 -8.78 -12.12 -18.29
N ALA A 51 -9.86 -12.55 -18.97
CA ALA A 51 -10.22 -12.03 -20.29
C ALA A 51 -10.65 -10.56 -20.19
N GLY A 52 -11.38 -10.20 -19.13
CA GLY A 52 -11.68 -8.82 -18.76
C GLY A 52 -10.42 -7.98 -18.55
N ILE A 53 -9.39 -8.51 -17.86
CA ILE A 53 -8.12 -7.80 -17.63
C ILE A 53 -7.39 -7.56 -18.96
N GLU A 54 -7.35 -8.56 -19.83
CA GLU A 54 -6.74 -8.46 -21.16
C GLU A 54 -7.46 -7.40 -22.02
N ASN A 55 -8.80 -7.42 -22.06
CA ASN A 55 -9.59 -6.44 -22.79
C ASN A 55 -9.41 -5.02 -22.22
N LEU A 56 -9.41 -4.84 -20.90
CA LEU A 56 -9.09 -3.54 -20.29
C LEU A 56 -7.69 -3.07 -20.72
N THR A 57 -6.71 -3.97 -20.70
CA THR A 57 -5.31 -3.66 -21.06
C THR A 57 -5.23 -3.15 -22.49
N GLU A 58 -5.79 -3.90 -23.45
CA GLU A 58 -5.78 -3.53 -24.87
C GLU A 58 -6.48 -2.19 -25.12
N ARG A 59 -7.69 -1.99 -24.56
CA ARG A 59 -8.44 -0.75 -24.69
C ARG A 59 -7.68 0.44 -24.10
N SER A 60 -7.09 0.28 -22.92
CA SER A 60 -6.39 1.36 -22.22
C SER A 60 -5.10 1.75 -22.94
N LEU A 61 -4.34 0.77 -23.46
CA LEU A 61 -3.17 1.03 -24.28
C LEU A 61 -3.55 1.76 -25.58
N ALA A 62 -4.59 1.29 -26.27
CA ALA A 62 -5.08 1.92 -27.50
C ALA A 62 -5.58 3.35 -27.28
N ALA A 63 -6.18 3.63 -26.12
CA ALA A 63 -6.66 4.96 -25.73
C ALA A 63 -5.55 5.88 -25.18
N GLY A 64 -4.31 5.40 -25.00
CA GLY A 64 -3.23 6.16 -24.36
C GLY A 64 -3.44 6.38 -22.85
N GLN A 65 -4.32 5.60 -22.22
CA GLN A 65 -4.64 5.62 -20.80
C GLN A 65 -3.86 4.55 -20.01
N ALA A 66 -2.92 3.88 -20.65
CA ALA A 66 -1.98 2.96 -20.04
C ALA A 66 -0.63 3.03 -20.75
N LYS A 67 0.44 2.61 -20.05
CA LYS A 67 1.79 2.51 -20.61
C LYS A 67 2.34 1.10 -20.43
N GLN A 68 2.98 0.57 -21.48
CA GLN A 68 3.79 -0.65 -21.40
C GLN A 68 5.15 -0.33 -20.76
N GLU A 69 5.53 -1.10 -19.75
CA GLU A 69 6.75 -1.00 -18.95
C GLU A 69 7.41 -2.39 -18.85
N ARG A 70 8.15 -2.80 -19.90
CA ARG A 70 8.62 -4.20 -20.09
C ARG A 70 7.45 -5.18 -20.01
N ASP A 71 7.46 -6.11 -19.05
CA ASP A 71 6.43 -7.14 -18.85
C ASP A 71 5.21 -6.63 -18.04
N TRP A 72 5.17 -5.33 -17.74
CA TRP A 72 4.12 -4.69 -16.97
C TRP A 72 3.32 -3.71 -17.82
N VAL A 73 2.03 -3.57 -17.51
CA VAL A 73 1.20 -2.45 -17.95
C VAL A 73 0.84 -1.61 -16.74
N VAL A 74 0.98 -0.30 -16.86
CA VAL A 74 0.64 0.67 -15.81
C VAL A 74 -0.52 1.52 -16.29
N LEU A 75 -1.61 1.51 -15.54
CA LEU A 75 -2.80 2.32 -15.83
C LEU A 75 -2.62 3.77 -15.34
N ASP A 76 -3.09 4.70 -16.15
CA ASP A 76 -3.07 6.13 -15.86
C ASP A 76 -4.05 6.49 -14.72
N ASP A 77 -3.83 7.64 -14.07
CA ASP A 77 -4.71 8.11 -12.98
C ASP A 77 -6.12 8.44 -13.44
N SER A 78 -6.29 8.75 -14.74
CA SER A 78 -7.60 9.01 -15.34
C SER A 78 -8.55 7.80 -15.36
N ILE A 79 -8.04 6.58 -15.19
CA ILE A 79 -8.84 5.34 -15.20
C ILE A 79 -8.66 4.46 -13.96
N CYS A 80 -7.59 4.64 -13.18
CA CYS A 80 -7.34 3.84 -11.99
C CYS A 80 -6.64 4.67 -10.89
N THR A 81 -7.29 4.79 -9.73
CA THR A 81 -6.70 5.45 -8.56
C THR A 81 -6.02 4.41 -7.67
N ILE A 82 -4.74 4.60 -7.35
CA ILE A 82 -4.03 3.63 -6.50
C ILE A 82 -4.51 3.76 -5.06
N ARG A 83 -5.06 2.68 -4.51
CA ARG A 83 -5.53 2.58 -3.12
C ARG A 83 -4.51 1.84 -2.27
N LEU A 84 -4.60 2.01 -0.95
CA LEU A 84 -3.82 1.20 -0.01
C LEU A 84 -4.05 -0.30 -0.30
N PRO A 85 -3.01 -1.13 -0.34
CA PRO A 85 -3.14 -2.55 -0.66
C PRO A 85 -3.99 -3.27 0.40
N LYS A 86 -4.67 -4.35 -0.01
CA LYS A 86 -5.35 -5.25 0.94
C LYS A 86 -4.34 -6.24 1.52
N ILE A 87 -3.88 -5.98 2.74
CA ILE A 87 -2.92 -6.83 3.45
C ILE A 87 -3.61 -7.46 4.65
N THR A 88 -3.67 -8.80 4.67
CA THR A 88 -4.12 -9.53 5.86
C THR A 88 -2.93 -9.66 6.81
N PRO A 89 -2.95 -9.02 7.98
CA PRO A 89 -1.85 -9.12 8.92
C PRO A 89 -1.75 -10.53 9.50
N ARG A 90 -0.53 -10.99 9.79
CA ARG A 90 -0.32 -12.27 10.47
C ARG A 90 -0.76 -12.20 11.94
N TYR A 91 -0.47 -11.08 12.58
CA TYR A 91 -0.78 -10.81 13.97
C TYR A 91 -1.45 -9.44 14.10
N THR A 92 -2.27 -9.25 15.12
CA THR A 92 -2.83 -7.96 15.53
C THR A 92 -2.09 -7.44 16.76
N LEU A 93 -2.28 -6.17 17.14
CA LEU A 93 -1.59 -5.59 18.30
C LEU A 93 -2.02 -6.22 19.63
N ASP A 94 -3.25 -6.72 19.71
CA ASP A 94 -3.79 -7.42 20.87
C ASP A 94 -3.38 -8.90 20.93
N ASP A 95 -2.70 -9.42 19.90
CA ASP A 95 -2.15 -10.77 19.95
C ASP A 95 -1.12 -10.84 21.10
N PRO A 96 -1.23 -11.78 22.06
CA PRO A 96 -0.31 -11.90 23.18
C PRO A 96 1.17 -12.00 22.76
N PHE A 97 1.42 -12.53 21.55
CA PHE A 97 2.75 -12.57 20.98
C PHE A 97 3.28 -11.19 20.60
N ILE A 98 2.43 -10.29 20.09
CA ILE A 98 2.82 -8.91 19.71
C ILE A 98 2.80 -7.99 20.93
N ALA A 99 1.79 -8.11 21.80
CA ALA A 99 1.60 -7.24 22.95
C ALA A 99 2.81 -7.19 23.90
N LYS A 100 3.58 -8.28 24.00
CA LYS A 100 4.81 -8.32 24.82
C LYS A 100 5.96 -7.45 24.29
N PHE A 101 5.88 -7.02 23.03
CA PHE A 101 6.84 -6.13 22.38
C PHE A 101 6.35 -4.68 22.33
N ILE A 102 5.23 -4.38 23.00
CA ILE A 102 4.73 -3.01 23.17
C ILE A 102 5.34 -2.45 24.44
N SER A 103 6.07 -1.35 24.32
CA SER A 103 6.71 -0.64 25.41
C SER A 103 5.70 -0.08 26.42
N ALA A 104 6.17 0.23 27.63
CA ALA A 104 5.40 1.07 28.54
C ALA A 104 5.28 2.51 27.99
N PRO A 105 4.22 3.27 28.34
CA PRO A 105 4.00 4.65 27.87
C PRO A 105 5.13 5.64 28.19
N ASP A 106 5.91 5.37 29.25
CA ASP A 106 6.98 6.22 29.77
C ASP A 106 8.39 5.69 29.44
N ALA A 107 8.50 4.63 28.63
CA ALA A 107 9.77 4.05 28.22
C ALA A 107 10.67 5.07 27.47
N TYR A 108 10.06 6.03 26.78
CA TYR A 108 10.73 7.06 26.00
C TYR A 108 10.32 8.47 26.47
N PRO A 109 11.06 9.07 27.42
CA PRO A 109 10.67 10.35 28.02
C PRO A 109 10.51 11.52 27.03
N ASN A 110 11.24 11.49 25.92
CA ASN A 110 11.21 12.53 24.88
C ASN A 110 10.20 12.24 23.75
N GLN A 111 9.59 11.05 23.74
CA GLN A 111 8.56 10.65 22.80
C GLN A 111 7.52 9.82 23.58
N PRO A 112 6.61 10.46 24.35
CA PRO A 112 5.72 9.73 25.25
C PRO A 112 4.67 8.89 24.51
N GLY A 113 4.59 7.60 24.82
CA GLY A 113 3.68 6.67 24.16
C GLY A 113 4.14 5.22 24.31
N CYS A 114 3.28 4.28 23.94
CA CYS A 114 3.71 2.90 23.76
C CYS A 114 4.21 2.69 22.34
N TYR A 115 5.27 1.92 22.19
CA TYR A 115 5.90 1.65 20.91
C TYR A 115 6.03 0.17 20.70
N LEU A 116 5.78 -0.26 19.46
CA LEU A 116 6.35 -1.50 18.96
C LEU A 116 7.81 -1.19 18.57
N ASP A 117 8.76 -1.50 19.46
CA ASP A 117 10.15 -1.01 19.40
C ASP A 117 11.21 -2.13 19.35
N ASP A 118 10.94 -3.31 19.92
CA ASP A 118 11.90 -4.42 19.98
C ASP A 118 11.61 -5.49 18.93
N LEU A 119 11.76 -5.09 17.68
CA LEU A 119 11.48 -5.94 16.52
C LEU A 119 12.56 -6.98 16.27
N ASP A 120 13.79 -6.72 16.71
CA ASP A 120 14.89 -7.68 16.60
C ASP A 120 14.62 -8.92 17.44
N GLN A 121 13.99 -8.77 18.61
CA GLN A 121 13.55 -9.91 19.41
C GLN A 121 12.46 -10.76 18.72
N ILE A 122 11.62 -10.19 17.85
CA ILE A 122 10.68 -10.99 17.04
C ILE A 122 11.46 -11.97 16.15
N TYR A 123 12.54 -11.51 15.54
CA TYR A 123 13.38 -12.35 14.68
C TYR A 123 14.15 -13.41 15.47
N ASP A 124 14.58 -13.08 16.69
CA ASP A 124 15.29 -14.03 17.55
C ASP A 124 14.39 -15.18 18.01
N VAL A 125 13.10 -14.92 18.28
CA VAL A 125 12.13 -15.99 18.56
C VAL A 125 11.97 -16.95 17.37
N PHE A 126 12.15 -16.45 16.16
CA PHE A 126 12.00 -17.21 14.92
C PHE A 126 13.32 -17.44 14.18
N TRP A 127 14.45 -17.55 14.87
CA TRP A 127 15.78 -17.61 14.24
C TRP A 127 15.95 -18.74 13.20
N PHE A 128 15.19 -19.83 13.28
CA PHE A 128 15.16 -20.95 12.32
C PHE A 128 14.16 -20.76 11.17
N LYS A 129 13.40 -19.65 11.18
CA LYS A 129 12.33 -19.27 10.23
C LYS A 129 12.43 -17.78 9.85
N ARG A 130 13.65 -17.23 9.75
CA ARG A 130 13.87 -15.79 9.51
C ARG A 130 13.10 -15.23 8.31
N GLU A 131 13.02 -15.97 7.21
CA GLU A 131 12.25 -15.53 6.04
C GLU A 131 10.75 -15.43 6.34
N LYS A 132 10.18 -16.45 6.99
CA LYS A 132 8.79 -16.40 7.41
C LYS A 132 8.55 -15.30 8.45
N ALA A 133 9.44 -15.13 9.41
CA ALA A 133 9.36 -14.08 10.40
C ALA A 133 9.40 -12.69 9.77
N PHE A 134 10.22 -12.51 8.72
CA PHE A 134 10.28 -11.29 7.93
C PHE A 134 8.96 -10.98 7.23
N GLN A 135 8.36 -11.97 6.57
CA GLN A 135 7.06 -11.80 5.91
C GLN A 135 5.92 -11.55 6.92
N ASP A 136 5.92 -12.30 8.03
CA ASP A 136 4.95 -12.16 9.11
C ASP A 136 5.06 -10.78 9.79
N PHE A 137 6.28 -10.25 9.94
CA PHE A 137 6.55 -8.90 10.44
C PHE A 137 6.01 -7.83 9.48
N PHE A 138 6.41 -7.88 8.19
CA PHE A 138 5.97 -6.88 7.21
C PHE A 138 4.45 -6.85 7.06
N SER A 139 3.80 -8.02 7.02
CA SER A 139 2.33 -8.08 6.93
C SER A 139 1.65 -7.54 8.20
N THR A 140 2.19 -7.82 9.38
CA THR A 140 1.67 -7.31 10.66
C THR A 140 1.79 -5.79 10.74
N VAL A 141 3.00 -5.24 10.53
CA VAL A 141 3.24 -3.80 10.62
C VAL A 141 2.49 -3.06 9.51
N ALA A 142 2.52 -3.54 8.27
CA ALA A 142 1.79 -2.89 7.19
C ALA A 142 0.27 -2.94 7.42
N GLY A 143 -0.27 -4.06 7.91
CA GLY A 143 -1.69 -4.17 8.26
C GLY A 143 -2.09 -3.18 9.34
N ALA A 144 -1.32 -3.07 10.42
CA ALA A 144 -1.56 -2.10 11.49
C ALA A 144 -1.40 -0.64 11.02
N LEU A 145 -0.43 -0.36 10.15
CA LEU A 145 -0.28 0.95 9.51
C LEU A 145 -1.45 1.29 8.59
N ILE A 146 -2.03 0.32 7.88
CA ILE A 146 -3.20 0.54 7.02
C ILE A 146 -4.45 0.79 7.88
N ALA A 147 -4.64 -0.01 8.94
CA ALA A 147 -5.74 0.15 9.89
C ALA A 147 -5.67 1.47 10.68
N GLY A 148 -4.48 2.05 10.81
CA GLY A 148 -4.25 3.25 11.61
C GLY A 148 -4.02 2.97 13.09
N ASP A 149 -3.74 1.71 13.43
CA ASP A 149 -3.50 1.25 14.81
C ASP A 149 -2.10 1.63 15.29
N ILE A 150 -1.17 1.87 14.37
CA ILE A 150 0.19 2.37 14.65
C ILE A 150 0.59 3.48 13.68
N ALA A 151 1.62 4.25 14.05
CA ALA A 151 2.32 5.18 13.18
C ALA A 151 3.83 5.18 13.44
N PHE A 152 4.61 5.42 12.40
CA PHE A 152 6.03 5.74 12.54
C PHE A 152 6.14 7.28 12.54
N PHE A 153 6.00 7.87 13.73
CA PHE A 153 5.68 9.29 13.89
C PHE A 153 6.79 10.10 14.58
N SER A 154 7.19 11.17 13.92
CA SER A 154 7.82 12.34 14.53
C SER A 154 7.55 13.56 13.66
N ASP A 155 7.34 14.70 14.31
CA ASP A 155 7.22 16.02 13.68
C ASP A 155 8.56 16.61 13.26
N GLU A 156 9.66 16.00 13.68
CA GLU A 156 11.02 16.42 13.35
C GLU A 156 11.72 15.40 12.45
N ALA A 157 12.12 15.83 11.26
CA ALA A 157 12.86 14.97 10.32
C ALA A 157 14.24 14.52 10.85
N GLN A 158 14.79 15.21 11.87
CA GLN A 158 16.06 14.84 12.50
C GLN A 158 15.89 13.86 13.68
N THR A 159 14.66 13.67 14.15
CA THR A 159 14.35 12.81 15.30
C THR A 159 13.76 11.51 14.79
N VAL A 160 14.56 10.44 14.85
CA VAL A 160 14.08 9.09 14.49
C VAL A 160 13.03 8.66 15.52
N PRO A 161 11.84 8.23 15.09
CA PRO A 161 10.84 7.67 16.01
C PRO A 161 11.43 6.48 16.78
N ALA A 162 11.10 6.37 18.07
CA ALA A 162 11.59 5.30 18.93
C ALA A 162 11.19 3.89 18.45
N GLY A 163 10.05 3.80 17.76
CA GLY A 163 9.49 2.60 17.15
C GLY A 163 8.20 2.97 16.43
N TYR A 164 7.31 2.00 16.26
CA TYR A 164 5.95 2.28 15.77
C TYR A 164 5.06 2.64 16.97
N LEU A 165 4.70 3.92 17.06
CA LEU A 165 3.81 4.46 18.08
C LEU A 165 2.44 3.81 17.97
N VAL A 166 1.95 3.21 19.06
CA VAL A 166 0.62 2.61 19.15
C VAL A 166 -0.42 3.71 19.29
N ILE A 167 -1.38 3.73 18.37
CA ILE A 167 -2.51 4.66 18.32
C ILE A 167 -3.80 4.00 18.83
N ASP A 168 -3.89 2.67 18.73
CA ASP A 168 -5.01 1.89 19.23
C ASP A 168 -5.12 1.97 20.77
N GLU A 169 -6.23 2.53 21.24
CA GLU A 169 -6.51 2.76 22.66
C GLU A 169 -6.76 1.45 23.42
N SER A 170 -7.06 0.36 22.70
CA SER A 170 -7.23 -0.96 23.30
C SER A 170 -5.89 -1.59 23.72
N ALA A 171 -4.80 -1.23 23.02
CA ALA A 171 -3.45 -1.73 23.25
C ALA A 171 -2.58 -0.78 24.10
N CYS A 172 -2.83 0.52 24.04
CA CYS A 172 -2.08 1.52 24.80
C CYS A 172 -2.95 2.70 25.23
N PRO A 173 -2.85 3.20 26.48
CA PRO A 173 -3.51 4.45 26.86
C PRO A 173 -3.09 5.62 25.96
N THR A 174 -4.07 6.35 25.42
CA THR A 174 -3.82 7.47 24.51
C THR A 174 -3.00 8.57 25.16
N THR A 175 -1.88 8.93 24.52
CA THR A 175 -1.06 10.09 24.87
C THR A 175 -1.35 11.27 23.94
N GLU A 176 -0.89 12.47 24.30
CA GLU A 176 -0.93 13.63 23.40
C GLU A 176 -0.17 13.34 22.09
N TYR A 177 0.98 12.68 22.18
CA TYR A 177 1.79 12.30 21.03
C TYR A 177 1.06 11.31 20.10
N ALA A 178 0.34 10.33 20.67
CA ALA A 178 -0.52 9.42 19.89
C ALA A 178 -1.66 10.16 19.18
N ASN A 179 -2.25 11.19 19.82
CA ASN A 179 -3.25 12.04 19.17
C ASN A 179 -2.67 12.87 18.02
N GLN A 180 -1.46 13.40 18.16
CA GLN A 180 -0.77 14.12 17.09
C GLN A 180 -0.52 13.20 15.89
N ALA A 181 -0.02 11.97 16.14
CA ALA A 181 0.17 10.97 15.09
C ALA A 181 -1.15 10.61 14.39
N ARG A 182 -2.24 10.44 15.15
CA ARG A 182 -3.58 10.19 14.60
C ARG A 182 -4.04 11.33 13.68
N LEU A 183 -3.84 12.58 14.09
CA LEU A 183 -4.17 13.75 13.27
C LEU A 183 -3.28 13.88 12.03
N ALA A 184 -2.00 13.55 12.13
CA ALA A 184 -1.06 13.53 11.01
C ALA A 184 -1.49 12.56 9.89
N ARG A 185 -2.28 11.55 10.25
CA ARG A 185 -2.85 10.56 9.33
C ARG A 185 -4.16 10.99 8.68
N ALA A 186 -4.68 12.19 8.97
CA ALA A 186 -5.78 12.75 8.19
C ALA A 186 -5.35 12.93 6.72
N GLY A 187 -6.09 12.34 5.77
CA GLY A 187 -5.73 12.37 4.35
C GLY A 187 -4.75 11.27 3.92
N TYR A 188 -4.45 10.29 4.77
CA TYR A 188 -3.40 9.29 4.52
C TYR A 188 -3.69 8.39 3.33
N GLU A 189 -4.95 8.00 3.13
CA GLU A 189 -5.34 7.16 1.99
C GLU A 189 -5.34 7.95 0.68
N GLU A 190 -5.86 9.17 0.74
CA GLU A 190 -6.01 10.06 -0.41
C GLU A 190 -4.65 10.42 -1.03
N ARG A 191 -3.61 10.56 -0.20
CA ARG A 191 -2.25 10.88 -0.65
C ARG A 191 -1.45 9.69 -1.16
N PHE A 192 -1.92 8.47 -0.93
CA PHE A 192 -1.13 7.28 -1.25
C PHE A 192 -0.90 7.14 -2.76
N SER A 193 -1.93 7.42 -3.57
CA SER A 193 -1.81 7.39 -5.04
C SER A 193 -0.73 8.35 -5.54
N ASP A 194 -0.76 9.59 -5.05
CA ASP A 194 0.20 10.63 -5.42
C ASP A 194 1.63 10.24 -5.04
N TYR A 195 1.81 9.67 -3.84
CA TYR A 195 3.10 9.15 -3.39
C TYR A 195 3.66 8.09 -4.34
N VAL A 196 2.84 7.10 -4.70
CA VAL A 196 3.26 5.98 -5.56
C VAL A 196 3.58 6.46 -6.97
N ARG A 197 2.73 7.32 -7.54
CA ARG A 197 2.94 7.88 -8.89
C ARG A 197 4.15 8.81 -8.94
N PHE A 198 4.40 9.56 -7.87
CA PHE A 198 5.60 10.36 -7.73
C PHE A 198 6.86 9.48 -7.67
N LEU A 199 6.85 8.38 -6.91
CA LEU A 199 7.94 7.39 -6.92
C LEU A 199 8.21 6.86 -8.33
N SER A 200 7.16 6.49 -9.07
CA SER A 200 7.25 6.02 -10.45
C SER A 200 8.03 6.97 -11.37
N LYS A 201 7.72 8.27 -11.28
CA LYS A 201 8.32 9.34 -12.10
C LYS A 201 9.79 9.60 -11.75
N HIS A 202 10.21 9.32 -10.52
CA HIS A 202 11.53 9.68 -10.01
C HIS A 202 12.43 8.46 -9.74
N SER A 203 11.92 7.25 -9.93
CA SER A 203 12.64 6.01 -9.68
C SER A 203 12.76 5.20 -10.95
N VAL A 204 13.99 4.82 -11.26
CA VAL A 204 14.29 3.89 -12.35
C VAL A 204 14.23 2.48 -11.78
N CYS A 205 13.52 1.58 -12.44
CA CYS A 205 13.54 0.18 -12.05
C CYS A 205 14.97 -0.38 -12.10
N ASP A 206 15.27 -1.42 -11.32
CA ASP A 206 16.64 -1.96 -11.16
C ASP A 206 17.67 -1.00 -10.50
N SER A 207 17.25 0.20 -10.08
CA SER A 207 18.11 1.17 -9.39
C SER A 207 17.78 1.27 -7.90
N ARG A 208 18.74 1.77 -7.10
CA ARG A 208 18.44 2.16 -5.71
C ARG A 208 17.50 3.35 -5.71
N VAL A 209 16.41 3.22 -4.96
CA VAL A 209 15.39 4.25 -4.82
C VAL A 209 15.91 5.37 -3.93
N PRO A 210 15.72 6.64 -4.29
CA PRO A 210 15.89 7.74 -3.34
C PRO A 210 14.80 7.63 -2.26
N HIS A 211 15.19 7.26 -1.05
CA HIS A 211 14.34 7.30 0.13
C HIS A 211 14.83 8.40 1.08
N GLY A 212 13.90 9.03 1.82
CA GLY A 212 14.24 9.93 2.92
C GLY A 212 13.35 11.16 3.02
N PRO A 213 13.55 11.99 4.06
CA PRO A 213 12.72 13.15 4.36
C PRO A 213 12.68 14.19 3.22
N ASN A 214 13.78 14.33 2.48
CA ASN A 214 13.84 15.24 1.32
C ASN A 214 12.88 14.83 0.20
N PHE A 215 12.52 13.55 0.12
CA PHE A 215 11.57 13.02 -0.86
C PHE A 215 10.12 13.41 -0.50
N VAL A 216 9.81 13.49 0.79
CA VAL A 216 8.52 14.00 1.32
C VAL A 216 8.29 15.46 0.94
N ALA A 217 9.31 16.30 1.09
CA ALA A 217 9.20 17.72 0.77
C ALA A 217 8.86 17.98 -0.70
N GLN A 218 9.26 17.08 -1.61
CA GLN A 218 9.00 17.17 -3.05
C GLN A 218 7.58 16.77 -3.45
N LEU A 219 6.86 16.02 -2.58
CA LEU A 219 5.46 15.64 -2.79
C LEU A 219 4.48 16.79 -2.51
N GLY A 220 4.95 17.98 -2.13
CA GLY A 220 4.10 19.09 -1.70
C GLY A 220 3.40 18.82 -0.37
N GLN A 221 3.81 17.77 0.36
CA GLN A 221 3.24 17.37 1.65
C GLN A 221 3.96 18.06 2.82
N GLN A 222 4.38 19.31 2.62
CA GLN A 222 5.13 20.09 3.63
C GLN A 222 4.29 20.38 4.87
N ASP A 223 2.96 20.33 4.74
CA ASP A 223 2.02 20.57 5.83
C ASP A 223 1.66 19.29 6.60
N ASN A 224 2.18 18.10 6.22
CA ASN A 224 1.97 16.90 7.00
C ASN A 224 2.86 16.93 8.25
N PRO A 225 2.28 16.91 9.47
CA PRO A 225 3.07 16.98 10.70
C PRO A 225 3.85 15.69 10.99
N ASN A 226 3.73 14.61 10.20
CA ASN A 226 4.62 13.45 10.29
C ASN A 226 5.76 13.56 9.27
N ALA A 227 6.97 13.92 9.71
CA ALA A 227 8.17 13.96 8.86
C ALA A 227 8.61 12.58 8.31
N TRP A 228 8.05 11.50 8.87
CA TRP A 228 8.45 10.12 8.60
C TRP A 228 7.39 9.29 7.86
N PHE A 229 6.29 9.88 7.39
CA PHE A 229 5.22 9.11 6.72
C PHE A 229 5.70 8.31 5.49
N TRP A 230 6.78 8.74 4.83
CA TRP A 230 7.38 8.01 3.72
C TRP A 230 7.86 6.61 4.11
N MET A 231 8.30 6.43 5.36
CA MET A 231 8.72 5.14 5.89
C MET A 231 7.52 4.21 6.02
N GLU A 232 6.37 4.74 6.45
CA GLU A 232 5.14 3.95 6.54
C GLU A 232 4.68 3.47 5.16
N TYR A 233 4.63 4.36 4.16
CA TYR A 233 4.32 3.96 2.80
C TYR A 233 5.37 3.01 2.20
N TYR A 234 6.65 3.16 2.56
CA TYR A 234 7.68 2.20 2.18
C TYR A 234 7.34 0.79 2.69
N LEU A 235 6.94 0.65 3.96
CA LEU A 235 6.60 -0.65 4.56
C LEU A 235 5.33 -1.24 3.94
N ILE A 236 4.31 -0.41 3.72
CA ILE A 236 3.06 -0.80 3.06
C ILE A 236 3.33 -1.34 1.65
N THR A 237 4.08 -0.60 0.84
CA THR A 237 4.40 -1.02 -0.54
C THR A 237 5.33 -2.23 -0.60
N ALA A 238 6.23 -2.39 0.38
CA ALA A 238 7.03 -3.59 0.54
C ALA A 238 6.17 -4.82 0.85
N ALA A 239 5.26 -4.71 1.82
CA ALA A 239 4.35 -5.79 2.20
C ALA A 239 3.30 -6.12 1.11
N ALA A 240 2.96 -5.16 0.24
CA ALA A 240 2.10 -5.38 -0.92
C ALA A 240 2.73 -6.28 -2.01
N GLY A 241 4.03 -6.59 -1.90
CA GLY A 241 4.78 -7.32 -2.92
C GLY A 241 5.08 -6.48 -4.16
N TRP A 242 5.18 -5.15 -4.01
CA TRP A 242 5.56 -4.24 -5.10
C TRP A 242 7.08 -4.12 -5.27
N ARG A 243 7.82 -4.99 -4.58
CA ARG A 243 9.26 -5.18 -4.70
C ARG A 243 9.54 -6.65 -4.99
N GLU A 244 10.23 -6.91 -6.08
CA GLU A 244 10.62 -8.27 -6.48
C GLU A 244 11.87 -8.71 -5.71
N GLY A 245 11.88 -9.95 -5.23
CA GLY A 245 13.02 -10.49 -4.48
C GLY A 245 13.26 -9.83 -3.10
N LEU A 246 12.25 -9.17 -2.54
CA LEU A 246 12.31 -8.72 -1.14
C LEU A 246 12.31 -9.95 -0.22
N SER A 247 13.30 -10.02 0.67
CA SER A 247 13.48 -11.11 1.62
C SER A 247 14.17 -10.59 2.89
N TYR A 248 14.37 -11.46 3.88
CA TYR A 248 15.11 -11.08 5.09
C TYR A 248 16.51 -10.49 4.82
N ASN A 249 17.19 -10.96 3.78
CA ASN A 249 18.56 -10.54 3.44
C ASN A 249 18.68 -9.74 2.13
N GLN A 250 17.58 -9.51 1.43
CA GLN A 250 17.55 -8.77 0.17
C GLN A 250 16.50 -7.67 0.24
N LYS A 251 16.89 -6.44 -0.11
CA LYS A 251 15.99 -5.28 -0.12
C LYS A 251 14.94 -5.32 -1.24
N GLY A 252 15.02 -6.34 -2.10
CA GLY A 252 14.29 -6.40 -3.35
C GLY A 252 14.62 -5.27 -4.32
N VAL A 253 13.95 -5.32 -5.47
CA VAL A 253 14.00 -4.30 -6.51
C VAL A 253 12.60 -3.77 -6.74
N ASN A 254 12.45 -2.45 -6.87
CA ASN A 254 11.16 -1.87 -7.23
C ASN A 254 10.73 -2.39 -8.60
N ARG A 255 9.44 -2.69 -8.72
CA ARG A 255 8.75 -2.86 -9.99
C ARG A 255 7.69 -1.76 -10.16
N PRO A 256 7.10 -1.59 -11.35
CA PRO A 256 5.90 -0.77 -11.47
C PRO A 256 4.83 -1.19 -10.44
N PRO A 257 4.11 -0.23 -9.82
CA PRO A 257 4.11 1.20 -10.13
C PRO A 257 5.20 2.02 -9.42
N LEU A 258 6.03 1.43 -8.54
CA LEU A 258 7.01 2.18 -7.73
C LEU A 258 8.21 2.73 -8.52
N CYS A 259 8.33 2.35 -9.79
CA CYS A 259 9.39 2.78 -10.69
C CYS A 259 8.89 2.73 -12.13
N SER A 260 9.70 3.30 -13.03
CA SER A 260 9.55 3.18 -14.48
C SER A 260 10.84 2.65 -15.09
N TYR A 261 10.74 1.90 -16.19
CA TYR A 261 11.93 1.54 -16.96
C TYR A 261 12.34 2.73 -17.83
N LYS A 262 13.64 3.01 -17.92
CA LYS A 262 14.13 4.01 -18.88
C LYS A 262 13.82 3.51 -20.29
N ASN A 263 13.17 4.36 -21.07
CA ASN A 263 13.09 4.23 -22.52
C ASN A 263 14.49 4.37 -23.13
#